data_AF-A0A2U1YLZ0-F1
#
_entry.id   AF-A0A2U1YLZ0-F1
#
_cell.length_a   1.000
_cell.length_b   1.000
_cell.length_c   1.000
_cell.angle_alpha   90.00
_cell.angle_beta   90.00
_cell.angle_gamma   90.00
#
_symmetry.space_group_name_H-M   'P 1'
#
loop_
_entity.id
_entity.type
_entity.pdbx_description
1 polymer ?
#
loop_
_entity_poly.entity_id
_entity_poly.type
_entity_poly.pdbx_seq_one_letter_code
_entity_poly.pdbx_strand_id
1 'polypeptide(L)'
;MDGLFATIFLEFLGKPVWIWLVFVGIVLTLLVLDLGFLNRRDHVIGVGESLKLSAFYIAVAMLFGGWVWWSMGGEAGLQYYTGFFVEKSLSLDNVFVISLIFSYFAVPRELQHRVLFWGILGVIVLRGLMIGAGAALVSEFHWILYVFGAFLLLTGIKMLFAKDEETDIGENAILRFLKRRIRVTDRFHGHHFIVKQPVGDSGAMRWTATPLLLALIMVELADLVFAVDSVPAIFAITTDPYLVYTSNIFAILGLRALYFALAAMVHRFRYLKYALALVLVFIGGKIFYTQVFGKPDPLIALGVTFALIAGGVVVSLWRTSREAKAAAAE
;
A
#
# COMPACT_ATOMS: atom_id res chain seq x y z
N MET A 1 -26.45 -29.79 5.60
CA MET A 1 -25.08 -29.48 5.15
C MET A 1 -25.03 -29.07 3.68
N ASP A 2 -26.05 -29.39 2.88
CA ASP A 2 -26.09 -29.13 1.43
C ASP A 2 -26.13 -27.64 1.05
N GLY A 3 -26.77 -26.79 1.86
CA GLY A 3 -26.81 -25.34 1.61
C GLY A 3 -25.45 -24.64 1.74
N LEU A 4 -24.61 -25.07 2.69
CA LEU A 4 -23.30 -24.45 2.92
C LEU A 4 -22.28 -24.89 1.85
N PHE A 5 -22.35 -26.15 1.42
CA PHE A 5 -21.59 -26.64 0.28
C PHE A 5 -22.02 -25.96 -1.04
N ALA A 6 -23.31 -25.68 -1.24
CA ALA A 6 -23.75 -24.91 -2.40
C ALA A 6 -23.20 -23.47 -2.39
N THR A 7 -23.17 -22.81 -1.22
CA THR A 7 -22.71 -21.42 -1.12
C THR A 7 -21.23 -21.20 -1.44
N ILE A 8 -20.36 -22.18 -1.19
CA ILE A 8 -18.92 -22.05 -1.49
C ILE A 8 -18.60 -22.13 -2.99
N PHE A 9 -19.52 -22.66 -3.80
CA PHE A 9 -19.41 -22.71 -5.26
C PHE A 9 -20.12 -21.54 -5.95
N LEU A 10 -20.83 -20.68 -5.21
CA LEU A 10 -21.40 -19.46 -5.78
C LEU A 10 -20.29 -18.52 -6.23
N GLU A 11 -20.56 -17.78 -7.30
CA GLU A 11 -19.65 -16.77 -7.80
C GLU A 11 -19.81 -15.46 -7.01
N PHE A 12 -18.69 -14.94 -6.54
CA PHE A 12 -18.56 -13.62 -5.94
C PHE A 12 -17.45 -12.86 -6.68
N LEU A 13 -17.81 -11.72 -7.29
CA LEU A 13 -16.89 -10.90 -8.10
C LEU A 13 -16.13 -11.72 -9.16
N GLY A 14 -16.84 -12.62 -9.86
CA GLY A 14 -16.28 -13.42 -10.96
C GLY A 14 -15.45 -14.63 -10.55
N LYS A 15 -15.33 -14.96 -9.25
CA LYS A 15 -14.70 -16.20 -8.78
C LYS A 15 -15.55 -16.93 -7.74
N PRO A 16 -15.44 -18.27 -7.66
CA PRO A 16 -16.09 -19.03 -6.59
C PRO A 16 -15.70 -18.55 -5.19
N VAL A 17 -16.67 -18.51 -4.27
CA VAL A 17 -16.47 -18.08 -2.88
C VAL A 17 -15.36 -18.87 -2.18
N TRP A 18 -15.17 -20.17 -2.48
CA TRP A 18 -14.10 -20.96 -1.86
C TRP A 18 -12.70 -20.41 -2.15
N ILE A 19 -12.47 -19.83 -3.33
CA ILE A 19 -11.17 -19.24 -3.70
C ILE A 19 -10.88 -18.00 -2.83
N TRP A 20 -11.91 -17.19 -2.61
CA TRP A 20 -11.84 -16.04 -1.70
C TRP A 20 -11.59 -16.48 -0.26
N LEU A 21 -12.27 -17.53 0.21
CA LEU A 21 -12.08 -18.07 1.56
C LEU A 21 -10.67 -18.63 1.76
N VAL A 22 -10.11 -19.34 0.78
CA VAL A 22 -8.73 -19.81 0.82
C VAL A 22 -7.76 -18.62 0.92
N PHE A 23 -7.96 -17.60 0.09
CA PHE A 23 -7.13 -16.39 0.13
C PHE A 23 -7.23 -15.67 1.48
N VAL A 24 -8.43 -15.40 1.97
CA VAL A 24 -8.65 -14.77 3.29
C VAL A 24 -8.04 -15.64 4.40
N GLY A 25 -8.16 -16.97 4.31
CA GLY A 25 -7.51 -17.90 5.23
C GLY A 25 -5.99 -17.77 5.24
N ILE A 26 -5.36 -17.64 4.06
CA ILE A 26 -3.91 -17.36 3.95
C ILE A 26 -3.57 -16.03 4.61
N VAL A 27 -4.30 -14.95 4.28
CA VAL A 27 -4.06 -13.62 4.85
C VAL A 27 -4.21 -13.61 6.37
N LEU A 28 -5.28 -14.19 6.90
CA LEU A 28 -5.50 -14.28 8.35
C LEU A 28 -4.42 -15.13 9.02
N THR A 29 -4.01 -16.24 8.40
CA THR A 29 -2.92 -17.07 8.93
C THR A 29 -1.62 -16.29 8.99
N LEU A 30 -1.27 -15.56 7.92
CA LEU A 30 -0.10 -14.69 7.90
C LEU A 30 -0.18 -13.63 8.99
N LEU A 31 -1.32 -12.93 9.13
CA LEU A 31 -1.52 -11.91 10.19
C LEU A 31 -1.41 -12.49 11.60
N VAL A 32 -1.95 -13.69 11.82
CA VAL A 32 -1.85 -14.38 13.12
C VAL A 32 -0.41 -14.79 13.41
N LEU A 33 0.34 -15.30 12.43
CA LEU A 33 1.77 -15.62 12.60
C LEU A 33 2.60 -14.36 12.90
N ASP A 34 2.29 -13.27 12.20
CA ASP A 34 2.93 -11.96 12.29
C ASP A 34 2.74 -11.28 13.65
N LEU A 35 1.59 -11.52 14.30
CA LEU A 35 1.22 -11.02 15.63
C LEU A 35 1.58 -11.97 16.77
N GLY A 36 1.27 -13.25 16.61
CA GLY A 36 1.26 -14.22 17.69
C GLY A 36 2.60 -14.91 17.90
N PHE A 37 3.36 -15.17 16.82
CA PHE A 37 4.58 -15.97 16.89
C PHE A 37 5.85 -15.13 16.69
N LEU A 38 5.88 -14.22 15.70
CA LEU A 38 7.10 -13.45 15.40
C LEU A 38 7.31 -12.24 16.32
N ASN A 39 6.26 -11.44 16.60
CA ASN A 39 6.40 -10.15 17.30
C ASN A 39 5.71 -10.11 18.66
N ARG A 40 5.73 -11.22 19.40
CA ARG A 40 5.05 -11.31 20.70
C ARG A 40 5.69 -10.44 21.81
N ARG A 41 6.88 -9.89 21.56
CA ARG A 41 7.60 -8.98 22.46
C ARG A 41 7.87 -7.66 21.73
N ASP A 42 7.57 -6.54 22.38
CA ASP A 42 7.86 -5.18 21.91
C ASP A 42 9.38 -4.94 21.89
N HIS A 43 10.05 -5.46 20.87
CA HIS A 43 11.46 -5.24 20.62
C HIS A 43 11.62 -4.48 19.30
N VAL A 44 12.68 -3.67 19.23
CA VAL A 44 12.99 -2.91 18.02
C VAL A 44 13.49 -3.89 16.96
N ILE A 45 12.70 -4.07 15.90
CA ILE A 45 13.06 -4.95 14.79
C ILE A 45 14.28 -4.35 14.07
N GLY A 46 15.36 -5.11 14.01
CA GLY A 46 16.56 -4.70 13.26
C GLY A 46 16.33 -4.72 11.75
N VAL A 47 17.18 -4.03 10.99
CA VAL A 47 17.11 -4.01 9.51
C VAL A 47 17.23 -5.41 8.92
N GLY A 48 18.13 -6.25 9.45
CA GLY A 48 18.32 -7.62 8.93
C GLY A 48 17.12 -8.54 9.15
N GLU A 49 16.45 -8.43 10.30
CA GLU A 49 15.22 -9.17 10.60
C GLU A 49 14.05 -8.67 9.74
N SER A 50 13.93 -7.35 9.61
CA SER A 50 12.97 -6.68 8.74
C SER A 50 13.07 -7.14 7.29
N LEU A 51 14.29 -7.27 6.75
CA LEU A 51 14.54 -7.76 5.40
C LEU A 51 14.19 -9.24 5.24
N LYS A 52 14.53 -10.10 6.21
CA LYS A 52 14.15 -11.52 6.20
C LYS A 52 12.63 -11.69 6.21
N LEU A 53 11.95 -10.93 7.06
CA LEU A 53 10.50 -10.97 7.14
C LEU A 53 9.84 -10.44 5.86
N SER A 54 10.37 -9.36 5.29
CA SER A 54 9.92 -8.86 3.98
C SER A 54 10.11 -9.90 2.87
N ALA A 55 11.28 -10.57 2.83
CA ALA A 55 11.57 -11.63 1.87
C ALA A 55 10.61 -12.82 2.03
N PHE A 56 10.25 -13.18 3.27
CA PHE A 56 9.23 -14.21 3.53
C PHE A 56 7.87 -13.83 2.94
N TYR A 57 7.38 -12.61 3.17
CA TYR A 57 6.12 -12.13 2.59
C TYR A 57 6.15 -12.11 1.06
N ILE A 58 7.26 -11.66 0.47
CA ILE A 58 7.44 -11.67 -0.99
C ILE A 58 7.43 -13.11 -1.49
N ALA A 59 8.11 -14.04 -0.83
CA ALA A 59 8.12 -15.45 -1.24
C ALA A 59 6.70 -16.05 -1.25
N VAL A 60 5.89 -15.77 -0.21
CA VAL A 60 4.49 -16.23 -0.16
C VAL A 60 3.67 -15.61 -1.29
N ALA A 61 3.82 -14.31 -1.55
CA ALA A 61 3.16 -13.65 -2.67
C ALA A 61 3.57 -14.23 -4.03
N MET A 62 4.85 -14.60 -4.18
CA MET A 62 5.37 -15.21 -5.40
C MET A 62 4.81 -16.63 -5.61
N LEU A 63 4.73 -17.43 -4.54
CA LEU A 63 4.13 -18.76 -4.56
C LEU A 63 2.64 -18.70 -4.91
N PHE A 64 1.91 -17.75 -4.32
CA PHE A 64 0.51 -17.53 -4.67
C PHE A 64 0.35 -17.14 -6.15
N GLY A 65 1.21 -16.27 -6.67
CA GLY A 65 1.23 -15.95 -8.10
C GLY A 65 1.53 -17.15 -8.99
N GLY A 66 2.37 -18.08 -8.52
CA GLY A 66 2.65 -19.34 -9.23
C GLY A 66 1.43 -20.26 -9.25
N TRP A 67 0.68 -20.30 -8.14
CA TRP A 67 -0.60 -20.97 -8.08
C TRP A 67 -1.63 -20.32 -9.03
N VAL A 68 -1.72 -18.99 -9.08
CA VAL A 68 -2.58 -18.28 -10.04
C VAL A 68 -2.19 -18.63 -11.48
N TRP A 69 -0.89 -18.64 -11.79
CA TRP A 69 -0.39 -19.02 -13.12
C TRP A 69 -0.81 -20.44 -13.51
N TRP A 70 -0.64 -21.40 -12.60
CA TRP A 70 -0.97 -22.80 -12.86
C TRP A 70 -2.47 -23.06 -12.94
N SER A 71 -3.27 -22.43 -12.06
CA SER A 71 -4.71 -22.69 -11.94
C SER A 71 -5.59 -21.82 -12.85
N MET A 72 -5.19 -20.57 -13.11
CA MET A 72 -5.96 -19.58 -13.88
C MET A 72 -5.30 -19.23 -15.22
N GLY A 73 -4.15 -19.81 -15.53
CA GLY A 73 -3.43 -19.64 -16.79
C GLY A 73 -2.37 -18.53 -16.77
N GLY A 74 -1.52 -18.54 -17.80
CA GLY A 74 -0.36 -17.63 -17.89
C GLY A 74 -0.73 -16.16 -17.95
N GLU A 75 -1.84 -15.79 -18.61
CA GLU A 75 -2.29 -14.39 -18.67
C GLU A 75 -2.66 -13.85 -17.28
N ALA A 76 -3.42 -14.63 -16.49
CA ALA A 76 -3.79 -14.27 -15.12
C ALA A 76 -2.55 -14.20 -14.21
N GLY A 77 -1.61 -15.13 -14.36
CA GLY A 77 -0.34 -15.09 -13.63
C GLY A 77 0.47 -13.83 -13.93
N LEU A 78 0.59 -13.45 -15.20
CA LEU A 78 1.28 -12.22 -15.61
C LEU A 78 0.59 -10.96 -15.09
N GLN A 79 -0.74 -10.91 -15.14
CA GLN A 79 -1.52 -9.80 -14.58
C GLN A 79 -1.33 -9.69 -13.06
N TYR A 80 -1.37 -10.81 -12.34
CA TYR A 80 -1.11 -10.85 -10.90
C TYR A 80 0.29 -10.34 -10.56
N TYR A 81 1.33 -10.85 -11.23
CA TYR A 81 2.71 -10.42 -10.95
C TYR A 81 2.94 -8.96 -11.32
N THR A 82 2.43 -8.51 -12.46
CA THR A 82 2.52 -7.10 -12.86
C THR A 82 1.84 -6.22 -11.81
N GLY A 83 0.63 -6.58 -11.39
CA GLY A 83 -0.10 -5.88 -10.35
C GLY A 83 0.62 -5.85 -9.01
N PHE A 84 1.14 -7.00 -8.58
CA PHE A 84 1.90 -7.13 -7.35
C PHE A 84 3.14 -6.23 -7.34
N PHE A 85 3.95 -6.23 -8.41
CA PHE A 85 5.16 -5.40 -8.46
C PHE A 85 4.87 -3.91 -8.59
N VAL A 86 3.84 -3.53 -9.35
CA VAL A 86 3.38 -2.14 -9.43
C VAL A 86 2.96 -1.66 -8.05
N GLU A 87 2.08 -2.41 -7.38
CA GLU A 87 1.61 -2.04 -6.05
C GLU A 87 2.74 -2.06 -5.02
N LYS A 88 3.64 -3.05 -5.08
CA LYS A 88 4.78 -3.14 -4.16
C LYS A 88 5.68 -1.92 -4.29
N SER A 89 5.85 -1.41 -5.50
CA SER A 89 6.67 -0.22 -5.76
C SER A 89 5.99 1.05 -5.28
N LEU A 90 4.70 1.20 -5.56
CA LEU A 90 3.85 2.28 -5.05
C LEU A 90 3.85 2.32 -3.52
N SER A 91 3.81 1.16 -2.88
CA SER A 91 3.79 1.05 -1.43
C SER A 91 5.06 1.54 -0.73
N LEU A 92 6.19 1.65 -1.44
CA LEU A 92 7.43 2.25 -0.91
C LEU A 92 7.24 3.75 -0.63
N ASP A 93 6.50 4.45 -1.49
CA ASP A 93 6.17 5.86 -1.28
C ASP A 93 5.18 6.01 -0.10
N ASN A 94 4.29 5.03 0.10
CA ASN A 94 3.40 5.00 1.27
C ASN A 94 4.22 4.89 2.58
N VAL A 95 5.30 4.09 2.60
CA VAL A 95 6.20 3.99 3.76
C VAL A 95 6.85 5.32 4.10
N PHE A 96 7.20 6.14 3.09
CA PHE A 96 7.74 7.48 3.29
C PHE A 96 6.72 8.39 3.99
N VAL A 97 5.48 8.45 3.50
CA VAL A 97 4.43 9.26 4.12
C VAL A 97 4.10 8.79 5.54
N ILE A 98 4.07 7.48 5.78
CA ILE A 98 3.90 6.93 7.14
C ILE A 98 5.04 7.40 8.05
N SER A 99 6.29 7.43 7.57
CA SER A 99 7.43 7.91 8.37
C SER A 99 7.34 9.39 8.71
N LEU A 100 6.83 10.22 7.81
CA LEU A 100 6.57 11.63 8.06
C LEU A 100 5.44 11.80 9.09
N ILE A 101 4.36 11.03 8.98
CA ILE A 101 3.25 11.06 9.94
C ILE A 101 3.76 10.68 11.34
N PHE A 102 4.54 9.61 11.46
CA PHE A 102 5.09 9.18 12.76
C PHE A 102 6.07 10.19 13.33
N SER A 103 6.90 10.81 12.48
CA SER A 103 7.80 11.90 12.89
C SER A 103 7.02 13.12 13.39
N TYR A 104 5.98 13.53 12.65
CA TYR A 104 5.13 14.68 13.01
C TYR A 104 4.43 14.48 14.37
N PHE A 105 3.86 13.31 14.60
CA PHE A 105 3.21 12.99 15.89
C PHE A 105 4.20 12.56 16.98
N ALA A 106 5.51 12.47 16.67
CA ALA A 106 6.53 11.93 17.56
C ALA A 106 6.16 10.55 18.15
N VAL A 107 5.64 9.65 17.30
CA VAL A 107 5.19 8.30 17.73
C VAL A 107 6.41 7.47 18.16
N PRO A 108 6.48 7.03 19.43
CA PRO A 108 7.56 6.17 19.92
C PRO A 108 7.67 4.88 19.09
N ARG A 109 8.89 4.41 18.82
CA ARG A 109 9.16 3.23 17.97
C ARG A 109 8.39 1.98 18.39
N GLU A 110 8.23 1.77 19.69
CA GLU A 110 7.48 0.64 20.27
C GLU A 110 5.99 0.68 19.90
N LEU A 111 5.42 1.87 19.70
CA LEU A 111 4.00 2.05 19.36
C LEU A 111 3.74 2.06 17.84
N GLN A 112 4.77 2.31 17.03
CA GLN A 112 4.65 2.34 15.56
C GLN A 112 4.18 1.01 15.00
N HIS A 113 4.65 -0.11 15.58
CA HIS A 113 4.23 -1.46 15.20
C HIS A 113 2.71 -1.64 15.30
N ARG A 114 2.13 -1.16 16.41
CA ARG A 114 0.68 -1.25 16.63
C ARG A 114 -0.09 -0.42 15.61
N VAL A 115 0.37 0.78 15.28
CA VAL A 115 -0.28 1.63 14.28
C VAL A 115 -0.22 0.96 12.91
N LEU A 116 0.93 0.43 12.51
CA LEU A 116 1.08 -0.29 11.23
C LEU A 116 0.21 -1.54 11.17
N PHE A 117 0.06 -2.27 12.27
CA PHE A 117 -0.78 -3.46 12.31
C PHE A 117 -2.26 -3.14 12.10
N TRP A 118 -2.80 -2.19 12.88
CA TRP A 118 -4.18 -1.73 12.69
C TRP A 118 -4.36 -1.06 11.34
N GLY A 119 -3.30 -0.41 10.85
CA GLY A 119 -3.15 0.12 9.50
C GLY A 119 -3.42 -0.92 8.41
N ILE A 120 -2.74 -2.08 8.49
CA ILE A 120 -2.93 -3.15 7.50
C ILE A 120 -4.37 -3.66 7.51
N LEU A 121 -4.98 -3.81 8.70
CA LEU A 121 -6.36 -4.27 8.79
C LEU A 121 -7.35 -3.27 8.18
N GLY A 122 -7.17 -1.97 8.45
CA GLY A 122 -7.99 -0.92 7.84
C GLY A 122 -7.82 -0.87 6.34
N VAL A 123 -6.59 -0.91 5.84
CA VAL A 123 -6.26 -0.96 4.41
C VAL A 123 -6.89 -2.17 3.71
N ILE A 124 -6.84 -3.38 4.29
CA ILE A 124 -7.47 -4.58 3.71
C ILE A 124 -8.96 -4.35 3.45
N VAL A 125 -9.65 -3.67 4.37
CA VAL A 125 -11.09 -3.37 4.26
C VAL A 125 -11.32 -2.21 3.30
N LEU A 126 -10.65 -1.07 3.49
CA LEU A 126 -10.82 0.13 2.67
C LEU A 126 -10.49 -0.14 1.20
N ARG A 127 -9.40 -0.85 0.93
CA ARG A 127 -9.06 -1.25 -0.44
C ARG A 127 -10.04 -2.24 -1.01
N GLY A 128 -10.56 -3.17 -0.20
CA GLY A 128 -11.64 -4.07 -0.63
C GLY A 128 -12.87 -3.30 -1.10
N LEU A 129 -13.26 -2.27 -0.34
CA LEU A 129 -14.36 -1.38 -0.71
C LEU A 129 -14.06 -0.57 -1.98
N MET A 130 -12.87 0.02 -2.10
CA MET A 130 -12.48 0.80 -3.28
C MET A 130 -12.36 -0.05 -4.54
N ILE A 131 -11.74 -1.22 -4.44
CA ILE A 131 -11.60 -2.15 -5.56
C ILE A 131 -12.96 -2.71 -5.95
N GLY A 132 -13.82 -3.05 -4.98
CA GLY A 132 -15.20 -3.44 -5.26
C GLY A 132 -15.98 -2.35 -5.99
N ALA A 133 -15.86 -1.10 -5.52
CA ALA A 133 -16.49 0.06 -6.17
C ALA A 133 -15.91 0.31 -7.58
N GLY A 134 -14.59 0.22 -7.74
CA GLY A 134 -13.90 0.36 -9.02
C GLY A 134 -14.29 -0.73 -10.02
N ALA A 135 -14.41 -1.99 -9.56
CA ALA A 135 -14.85 -3.11 -10.37
C ALA A 135 -16.29 -2.91 -10.86
N ALA A 136 -17.20 -2.48 -9.98
CA ALA A 136 -18.57 -2.14 -10.36
C ALA A 136 -18.59 -0.99 -11.39
N LEU A 137 -17.76 0.04 -11.18
CA LEU A 137 -17.67 1.18 -12.11
C LEU A 137 -17.14 0.77 -13.49
N VAL A 138 -16.11 -0.08 -13.54
CA VAL A 138 -15.53 -0.60 -14.80
C VAL A 138 -16.52 -1.51 -15.53
N SER A 139 -17.28 -2.31 -14.80
CA SER A 139 -18.30 -3.20 -15.38
C SER A 139 -19.41 -2.43 -16.08
N GLU A 140 -19.89 -1.34 -15.48
CA GLU A 140 -20.96 -0.51 -16.04
C GLU A 140 -20.44 0.49 -17.09
N PHE A 141 -19.28 1.08 -16.85
CA PHE A 141 -18.73 2.17 -17.66
C PHE A 141 -17.38 1.79 -18.24
N HIS A 142 -17.39 1.06 -19.37
CA HIS A 142 -16.16 0.64 -20.05
C HIS A 142 -15.24 1.81 -20.44
N TRP A 143 -15.81 3.00 -20.67
CA TRP A 143 -15.04 4.21 -20.98
C TRP A 143 -14.26 4.76 -19.78
N ILE A 144 -14.54 4.31 -18.56
CA ILE A 144 -13.81 4.74 -17.36
C ILE A 144 -12.33 4.37 -17.42
N LEU A 145 -11.98 3.31 -18.14
CA LEU A 145 -10.58 2.91 -18.33
C LEU A 145 -9.79 4.00 -19.07
N TYR A 146 -10.42 4.79 -19.95
CA TYR A 146 -9.76 5.94 -20.58
C TYR A 146 -9.55 7.09 -19.60
N VAL A 147 -10.51 7.31 -18.70
CA VAL A 147 -10.35 8.30 -17.62
C VAL A 147 -9.20 7.89 -16.71
N PHE A 148 -9.13 6.61 -16.33
CA PHE A 148 -8.02 6.05 -15.57
C PHE A 148 -6.69 6.21 -16.32
N GLY A 149 -6.62 5.88 -17.61
CA GLY A 149 -5.43 6.07 -18.42
C GLY A 149 -4.98 7.53 -18.51
N ALA A 150 -5.90 8.45 -18.76
CA ALA A 150 -5.62 9.87 -18.81
C ALA A 150 -5.15 10.39 -17.44
N PHE A 151 -5.81 9.95 -16.36
CA PHE A 151 -5.44 10.30 -14.99
C PHE A 151 -4.02 9.83 -14.65
N LEU A 152 -3.64 8.60 -15.02
CA LEU A 152 -2.29 8.05 -14.82
C LEU A 152 -1.23 8.80 -15.63
N LEU A 153 -1.53 9.17 -16.88
CA LEU A 153 -0.63 9.99 -17.69
C LEU A 153 -0.41 11.35 -17.06
N LEU A 154 -1.49 12.02 -16.65
CA LEU A 154 -1.44 13.36 -16.06
C LEU A 154 -0.70 13.35 -14.73
N THR A 155 -0.97 12.38 -13.85
CA THR A 155 -0.29 12.23 -12.56
C THR A 155 1.18 11.89 -12.75
N GLY A 156 1.50 10.90 -13.59
CA GLY A 156 2.88 10.54 -13.91
C GLY A 156 3.68 11.71 -14.49
N ILE A 157 3.14 12.43 -15.47
CA ILE A 157 3.79 13.62 -16.05
C ILE A 157 3.97 14.69 -14.97
N LYS A 158 2.92 15.00 -14.19
CA LYS A 158 3.00 15.99 -13.12
C LYS A 158 4.08 15.64 -12.10
N MET A 159 4.23 14.36 -11.74
CA MET A 159 5.26 13.90 -10.81
C MET A 159 6.69 14.07 -11.36
N LEU A 160 6.90 13.93 -12.68
CA LEU A 160 8.22 14.17 -13.30
C LEU A 160 8.66 15.63 -13.20
N PHE A 161 7.70 16.56 -13.28
CA PHE A 161 7.97 18.01 -13.29
C PHE A 161 7.74 18.69 -11.93
N ALA A 162 7.19 17.99 -10.95
CA ALA A 162 7.01 18.50 -9.60
C ALA A 162 8.38 18.71 -8.93
N LYS A 163 8.62 19.94 -8.47
CA LYS A 163 9.76 20.25 -7.59
C LYS A 163 9.55 19.55 -6.25
N ASP A 164 10.66 19.15 -5.60
CA ASP A 164 10.66 18.60 -4.25
C ASP A 164 10.24 19.69 -3.24
N GLU A 165 8.95 20.00 -3.17
CA GLU A 165 8.38 20.74 -2.05
C GLU A 165 8.14 19.77 -0.91
N GLU A 166 8.78 20.04 0.24
CA GLU A 166 8.51 19.31 1.46
C GLU A 166 7.06 19.58 1.87
N THR A 167 6.22 18.54 1.78
CA THR A 167 4.83 18.61 2.21
C THR A 167 4.79 18.65 3.73
N ASP A 168 4.55 19.82 4.30
CA ASP A 168 4.37 19.95 5.75
C ASP A 168 3.03 19.34 6.17
N ILE A 169 3.09 18.21 6.89
CA ILE A 169 1.92 17.54 7.45
C ILE A 169 1.16 18.46 8.41
N GLY A 170 1.84 19.38 9.07
CA GLY A 170 1.27 20.31 10.04
C GLY A 170 0.24 21.27 9.44
N GLU A 171 0.39 21.64 8.18
CA GLU A 171 -0.52 22.56 7.50
C GLU A 171 -1.73 21.87 6.87
N ASN A 172 -1.71 20.54 6.80
CA ASN A 172 -2.69 19.73 6.09
C ASN A 172 -4.13 19.99 6.59
N ALA A 173 -5.03 20.34 5.66
CA ALA A 173 -6.44 20.60 5.92
C ALA A 173 -7.14 19.42 6.61
N ILE A 174 -6.75 18.19 6.26
CA ILE A 174 -7.26 16.96 6.85
C ILE A 174 -6.94 16.90 8.35
N LEU A 175 -5.68 17.18 8.71
CA LEU A 175 -5.26 17.16 10.11
C LEU A 175 -5.96 18.26 10.92
N ARG A 176 -6.11 19.45 10.35
CA ARG A 176 -6.82 20.57 10.98
C ARG A 176 -8.29 20.24 11.21
N PHE A 177 -8.93 19.59 10.23
CA PHE A 177 -10.30 19.11 10.36
C PHE A 177 -10.42 18.05 11.46
N LEU A 178 -9.52 17.07 11.50
CA LEU A 178 -9.52 16.02 12.51
C LEU A 178 -9.31 16.60 13.92
N LYS A 179 -8.31 17.47 14.12
CA LYS A 179 -8.09 18.14 15.42
C LYS A 179 -9.27 19.01 15.86
N ARG A 180 -10.03 19.59 14.92
CA ARG A 180 -11.24 20.37 15.22
C ARG A 180 -12.42 19.49 15.60
N ARG A 181 -12.53 18.29 15.03
CA ARG A 181 -13.68 17.39 15.22
C ARG A 181 -13.47 16.36 16.33
N ILE A 182 -12.23 15.93 16.53
CA ILE A 182 -11.83 14.90 17.47
C ILE A 182 -11.07 15.57 18.61
N ARG A 183 -11.46 15.27 19.84
CA ARG A 183 -10.74 15.71 21.04
C ARG A 183 -9.50 14.83 21.20
N VAL A 184 -8.33 15.45 21.27
CA VAL A 184 -7.05 14.76 21.33
C VAL A 184 -6.38 15.06 22.67
N THR A 185 -5.78 14.05 23.29
CA THR A 185 -4.91 14.23 24.45
C THR A 185 -3.55 14.79 24.04
N ASP A 186 -2.88 15.51 24.95
CA ASP A 186 -1.54 16.06 24.69
C ASP A 186 -0.42 15.00 24.79
N ARG A 187 -0.71 13.85 25.42
CA ARG A 187 0.27 12.78 25.67
C ARG A 187 -0.20 11.42 25.13
N PHE A 188 0.78 10.57 24.84
CA PHE A 188 0.56 9.15 24.58
C PHE A 188 0.17 8.42 25.87
N HIS A 189 -0.75 7.45 25.75
CA HIS A 189 -1.25 6.66 26.88
C HIS A 189 -0.93 5.17 26.66
N GLY A 190 0.37 4.87 26.55
CA GLY A 190 0.87 3.56 26.16
C GLY A 190 0.28 3.15 24.81
N HIS A 191 -0.24 1.92 24.73
CA HIS A 191 -0.81 1.41 23.49
C HIS A 191 -2.27 1.85 23.23
N HIS A 192 -2.93 2.58 24.13
CA HIS A 192 -4.36 2.88 23.99
C HIS A 192 -4.61 3.94 22.91
N PHE A 193 -5.52 3.65 21.99
CA PHE A 193 -5.96 4.61 20.96
C PHE A 193 -6.95 5.65 21.52
N ILE A 194 -7.78 5.25 22.48
CA ILE A 194 -8.78 6.10 23.12
C ILE A 194 -8.65 5.90 24.63
N VAL A 195 -8.70 7.00 25.38
CA VAL A 195 -8.67 6.98 26.84
C VAL A 195 -9.82 7.78 27.41
N LYS A 196 -10.28 7.40 28.61
CA LYS A 196 -11.29 8.14 29.34
C LYS A 196 -10.58 9.05 30.34
N GLN A 197 -10.70 10.36 30.16
CA GLN A 197 -10.04 11.35 31.01
C GLN A 197 -11.00 12.52 31.34
N PRO A 198 -10.80 13.24 32.44
CA PRO A 198 -11.61 14.41 32.77
C PRO A 198 -11.35 15.53 31.75
N VAL A 199 -12.40 16.20 31.31
CA VAL A 199 -12.32 17.27 30.30
C VAL A 199 -12.91 18.58 30.83
N GLY A 200 -12.09 19.63 30.82
CA GLY A 200 -12.42 20.97 31.31
C GLY A 200 -12.58 21.05 32.84
N ASP A 201 -12.97 22.23 33.34
CA ASP A 201 -13.12 22.49 34.78
C ASP A 201 -14.26 21.68 35.44
N SER A 202 -15.13 21.07 34.63
CA SER A 202 -16.26 20.25 35.09
C SER A 202 -15.88 18.87 35.66
N GLY A 203 -14.63 18.41 35.48
CA GLY A 203 -14.17 17.10 35.94
C GLY A 203 -14.84 15.89 35.27
N ALA A 204 -15.73 16.10 34.28
CA ALA A 204 -16.50 15.03 33.65
C ALA A 204 -15.60 14.12 32.80
N MET A 205 -15.60 12.82 33.12
CA MET A 205 -14.85 11.77 32.42
C MET A 205 -15.43 11.54 31.02
N ARG A 206 -14.64 11.83 29.97
CA ARG A 206 -15.05 11.62 28.58
C ARG A 206 -13.99 10.84 27.80
N TRP A 207 -14.46 10.08 26.82
CA TRP A 207 -13.59 9.42 25.85
C TRP A 207 -12.90 10.47 24.98
N THR A 208 -11.57 10.39 24.95
CA THR A 208 -10.68 11.30 24.22
C THR A 208 -9.71 10.47 23.40
N ALA A 209 -9.50 10.87 22.15
CA ALA A 209 -8.54 10.21 21.27
C ALA A 209 -7.12 10.52 21.71
N THR A 210 -6.20 9.58 21.53
CA THR A 210 -4.78 9.83 21.71
C THR A 210 -4.13 10.26 20.39
N PRO A 211 -2.93 10.87 20.42
CA PRO A 211 -2.15 11.12 19.20
C PRO A 211 -1.90 9.85 18.38
N LEU A 212 -1.87 8.68 19.02
CA LEU A 212 -1.71 7.39 18.35
C LEU A 212 -2.87 7.06 17.42
N LEU A 213 -4.11 7.40 17.81
CA LEU A 213 -5.29 7.21 16.97
C LEU A 213 -5.28 8.18 15.78
N LEU A 214 -4.85 9.41 16.01
CA LEU A 214 -4.70 10.38 14.92
C LEU A 214 -3.63 9.93 13.92
N ALA A 215 -2.51 9.41 14.39
CA ALA A 215 -1.48 8.84 13.52
C ALA A 215 -2.06 7.68 12.69
N LEU A 216 -2.82 6.75 13.30
CA LEU A 216 -3.50 5.67 12.58
C LEU A 216 -4.45 6.20 11.50
N ILE A 217 -5.34 7.14 11.85
CA ILE A 217 -6.29 7.71 10.89
C ILE A 217 -5.55 8.42 9.74
N MET A 218 -4.48 9.17 10.03
CA MET A 218 -3.70 9.83 9.00
C MET A 218 -2.99 8.85 8.07
N VAL A 219 -2.51 7.71 8.60
CA VAL A 219 -1.92 6.63 7.78
C VAL A 219 -2.97 6.01 6.86
N GLU A 220 -4.16 5.69 7.37
CA GLU A 220 -5.27 5.16 6.57
C GLU A 220 -5.74 6.14 5.48
N LEU A 221 -5.85 7.42 5.83
CA LEU A 221 -6.22 8.46 4.87
C LEU A 221 -5.13 8.67 3.81
N ALA A 222 -3.86 8.58 4.19
CA ALA A 222 -2.76 8.63 3.24
C ALA A 222 -2.84 7.44 2.27
N ASP A 223 -3.04 6.21 2.75
CA ASP A 223 -3.21 5.04 1.87
C ASP A 223 -4.43 5.19 0.96
N LEU A 224 -5.55 5.71 1.47
CA LEU A 224 -6.74 6.02 0.66
C LEU A 224 -6.44 7.02 -0.46
N VAL A 225 -5.63 8.04 -0.19
CA VAL A 225 -5.19 8.99 -1.22
C VAL A 225 -4.28 8.31 -2.24
N PHE A 226 -3.34 7.47 -1.82
CA PHE A 226 -2.50 6.68 -2.73
C PHE A 226 -3.30 5.64 -3.54
N ALA A 227 -4.40 5.15 -2.97
CA ALA A 227 -5.32 4.24 -3.64
C ALA A 227 -6.02 4.93 -4.83
N VAL A 228 -6.14 6.25 -4.84
CA VAL A 228 -6.68 7.00 -5.99
C VAL A 228 -5.80 6.87 -7.23
N ASP A 229 -4.47 6.76 -7.07
CA ASP A 229 -3.54 6.58 -8.20
C ASP A 229 -3.34 5.10 -8.54
N SER A 230 -3.22 4.26 -7.52
CA SER A 230 -2.91 2.84 -7.70
C SER A 230 -4.10 2.00 -8.18
N VAL A 231 -5.34 2.32 -7.79
CA VAL A 231 -6.54 1.58 -8.23
C VAL A 231 -6.78 1.72 -9.73
N PRO A 232 -6.74 2.93 -10.34
CA PRO A 232 -6.75 3.08 -11.79
C PRO A 232 -5.63 2.30 -12.50
N ALA A 233 -4.41 2.31 -11.94
CA ALA A 233 -3.26 1.62 -12.51
C ALA A 233 -3.45 0.10 -12.57
N ILE A 234 -3.99 -0.50 -11.51
CA ILE A 234 -4.22 -1.94 -11.48
C ILE A 234 -5.39 -2.35 -12.39
N PHE A 235 -6.45 -1.55 -12.48
CA PHE A 235 -7.56 -1.78 -13.41
C PHE A 235 -7.15 -1.62 -14.89
N ALA A 236 -6.07 -0.88 -15.17
CA ALA A 236 -5.44 -0.83 -16.49
C ALA A 236 -4.68 -2.12 -16.86
N ILE A 237 -4.28 -2.92 -15.86
CA ILE A 237 -3.58 -4.19 -16.06
C ILE A 237 -4.59 -5.32 -16.20
N THR A 238 -5.59 -5.37 -15.31
CA THR A 238 -6.62 -6.41 -15.30
C THR A 238 -7.92 -5.87 -14.73
N THR A 239 -9.04 -6.33 -15.29
CA THR A 239 -10.38 -6.05 -14.79
C THR A 239 -10.92 -7.14 -13.86
N ASP A 240 -10.15 -8.22 -13.64
CA ASP A 240 -10.52 -9.31 -12.72
C ASP A 240 -10.34 -8.84 -11.26
N PRO A 241 -11.44 -8.59 -10.50
CA PRO A 241 -11.35 -8.04 -9.15
C PRO A 241 -10.58 -8.95 -8.18
N TYR A 242 -10.55 -10.26 -8.46
CA TYR A 242 -9.78 -11.20 -7.65
C TYR A 242 -8.28 -10.98 -7.83
N LEU A 243 -7.81 -10.83 -9.07
CA LEU A 243 -6.40 -10.56 -9.34
C LEU A 243 -6.01 -9.19 -8.78
N VAL A 244 -6.85 -8.16 -9.01
CA VAL A 244 -6.66 -6.81 -8.46
C VAL A 244 -6.52 -6.85 -6.95
N TYR A 245 -7.47 -7.47 -6.24
CA TYR A 245 -7.46 -7.48 -4.77
C TYR A 245 -6.31 -8.31 -4.21
N THR A 246 -6.12 -9.54 -4.70
CA THR A 246 -5.11 -10.44 -4.12
C THR A 246 -3.69 -9.93 -4.32
N SER A 247 -3.34 -9.44 -5.51
CA SER A 247 -2.00 -8.89 -5.76
C SER A 247 -1.70 -7.68 -4.89
N ASN A 248 -2.72 -6.86 -4.67
CA ASN A 248 -2.62 -5.62 -3.93
C ASN A 248 -2.46 -5.85 -2.42
N ILE A 249 -3.25 -6.75 -1.86
CA ILE A 249 -3.15 -7.15 -0.47
C ILE A 249 -1.80 -7.84 -0.21
N PHE A 250 -1.33 -8.73 -1.09
CA PHE A 250 0.01 -9.31 -0.95
C PHE A 250 1.14 -8.28 -1.04
N ALA A 251 1.00 -7.21 -1.82
CA ALA A 251 2.00 -6.15 -1.88
C ALA A 251 2.10 -5.39 -0.54
N ILE A 252 0.97 -5.22 0.13
CA ILE A 252 0.83 -4.49 1.40
C ILE A 252 1.21 -5.38 2.60
N LEU A 253 0.87 -6.68 2.54
CA LEU A 253 1.30 -7.67 3.53
C LEU A 253 2.83 -7.77 3.52
N GLY A 254 3.44 -7.26 4.58
CA GLY A 254 4.91 -7.13 4.70
C GLY A 254 5.43 -5.69 4.66
N LEU A 255 4.58 -4.69 4.41
CA LEU A 255 4.96 -3.28 4.55
C LEU A 255 5.41 -2.95 5.98
N ARG A 256 4.80 -3.58 7.00
CA ARG A 256 5.21 -3.44 8.39
C ARG A 256 6.69 -3.81 8.59
N ALA A 257 7.12 -4.93 8.03
CA ALA A 257 8.51 -5.37 8.10
C ALA A 257 9.41 -4.42 7.32
N LEU A 258 8.98 -4.04 6.12
CA LEU A 258 9.76 -3.18 5.25
C LEU A 258 9.89 -1.74 5.79
N TYR A 259 8.88 -1.23 6.51
CA TYR A 259 8.92 0.05 7.18
C TYR A 259 10.12 0.16 8.12
N PHE A 260 10.38 -0.84 8.96
CA PHE A 260 11.50 -0.77 9.91
C PHE A 260 12.87 -0.86 9.22
N ALA A 261 12.96 -1.53 8.06
CA ALA A 261 14.16 -1.50 7.22
C ALA A 261 14.34 -0.16 6.50
N LEU A 262 13.25 0.45 6.01
CA LEU A 262 13.28 1.65 5.16
C LEU A 262 13.21 2.96 5.92
N ALA A 263 12.64 2.99 7.13
CA ALA A 263 12.51 4.20 7.95
C ALA A 263 13.88 4.83 8.26
N ALA A 264 14.95 4.02 8.32
CA ALA A 264 16.33 4.50 8.47
C ALA A 264 16.95 5.02 7.16
N MET A 265 16.31 4.78 6.01
CA MET A 265 16.78 5.12 4.68
C MET A 265 15.83 6.05 3.93
N VAL A 266 14.89 6.69 4.62
CA VAL A 266 13.86 7.61 4.09
C VAL A 266 14.46 8.63 3.12
N HIS A 267 15.60 9.23 3.46
CA HIS A 267 16.28 10.20 2.59
C HIS A 267 16.94 9.59 1.33
N ARG A 268 17.18 8.26 1.29
CA ARG A 268 17.79 7.55 0.15
C ARG A 268 16.84 7.21 -0.98
N PHE A 269 15.53 7.35 -0.78
CA PHE A 269 14.52 7.01 -1.79
C PHE A 269 13.92 8.22 -2.50
N ARG A 270 14.52 9.42 -2.35
CA ARG A 270 14.05 10.65 -3.02
C ARG A 270 13.87 10.49 -4.53
N TYR A 271 14.69 9.65 -5.18
CA TYR A 271 14.63 9.45 -6.64
C TYR A 271 13.62 8.39 -7.08
N LEU A 272 12.99 7.66 -6.15
CA LEU A 272 12.01 6.62 -6.47
C LEU A 272 10.75 7.20 -7.14
N LYS A 273 10.38 8.45 -6.79
CA LYS A 273 9.28 9.19 -7.42
C LYS A 273 9.36 9.23 -8.94
N TYR A 274 10.58 9.30 -9.51
CA TYR A 274 10.78 9.35 -10.97
C TYR A 274 10.51 8.00 -11.62
N ALA A 275 10.94 6.91 -10.98
CA ALA A 275 10.68 5.56 -11.47
C ALA A 275 9.19 5.26 -11.45
N LEU A 276 8.51 5.64 -10.37
CA LEU A 276 7.07 5.49 -10.27
C LEU A 276 6.34 6.32 -11.34
N ALA A 277 6.74 7.58 -11.51
CA ALA A 277 6.16 8.45 -12.52
C ALA A 277 6.30 7.86 -13.94
N LEU A 278 7.46 7.28 -14.28
CA LEU A 278 7.66 6.58 -15.55
C LEU A 278 6.77 5.35 -15.70
N VAL A 279 6.58 4.58 -14.62
CA VAL A 279 5.67 3.42 -14.61
C VAL A 279 4.22 3.87 -14.84
N LEU A 280 3.76 4.94 -14.19
CA LEU A 280 2.41 5.50 -14.37
C LEU A 280 2.20 5.99 -15.81
N VAL A 281 3.18 6.71 -16.37
CA VAL A 281 3.13 7.16 -17.77
C VAL A 281 3.08 5.96 -18.72
N PHE A 282 3.89 4.92 -18.46
CA PHE A 282 3.90 3.71 -19.27
C PHE A 282 2.57 2.95 -19.21
N ILE A 283 2.02 2.71 -18.01
CA ILE A 283 0.75 2.01 -17.83
C ILE A 283 -0.41 2.83 -18.40
N GLY A 284 -0.46 4.13 -18.15
CA GLY A 284 -1.46 5.03 -18.73
C GLY A 284 -1.40 5.05 -20.25
N GLY A 285 -0.19 5.16 -20.82
CA GLY A 285 0.04 5.11 -22.26
C GLY A 285 -0.35 3.77 -22.89
N LYS A 286 -0.11 2.65 -22.20
CA LYS A 286 -0.49 1.30 -22.63
C LYS A 286 -1.99 1.18 -22.91
N ILE A 287 -2.84 1.85 -22.13
CA ILE A 287 -4.31 1.82 -22.33
C ILE A 287 -4.66 2.39 -23.72
N PHE A 288 -4.10 3.53 -24.09
CA PHE A 288 -4.34 4.15 -25.39
C PHE A 288 -3.69 3.35 -26.52
N TYR A 289 -2.47 2.86 -26.31
CA TYR A 289 -1.76 2.03 -27.28
C TYR A 289 -2.56 0.78 -27.66
N THR A 290 -3.15 0.11 -26.66
CA THR A 290 -3.90 -1.14 -26.84
C THR A 290 -5.08 -0.98 -27.80
N GLN A 291 -5.65 0.22 -27.88
CA GLN A 291 -6.81 0.52 -28.73
C GLN A 291 -6.43 0.81 -30.18
N VAL A 292 -5.21 1.33 -30.41
CA VAL A 292 -4.74 1.70 -31.76
C VAL A 292 -3.96 0.56 -32.41
N PHE A 293 -3.16 -0.17 -31.63
CA PHE A 293 -2.19 -1.15 -32.13
C PHE A 293 -2.41 -2.58 -31.63
N GLY A 294 -3.44 -2.80 -30.79
CA GLY A 294 -3.71 -4.10 -30.17
C GLY A 294 -2.94 -4.34 -28.86
N LYS A 295 -3.24 -5.46 -28.18
CA LYS A 295 -2.65 -5.78 -26.87
C LYS A 295 -1.14 -6.01 -26.99
N PRO A 296 -0.28 -5.20 -26.34
CA PRO A 296 1.14 -5.47 -26.30
C PRO A 296 1.41 -6.76 -25.54
N ASP A 297 2.50 -7.45 -25.89
CA ASP A 297 2.90 -8.69 -25.23
C ASP A 297 2.98 -8.47 -23.70
N PRO A 298 2.20 -9.22 -22.90
CA PRO A 298 2.20 -9.11 -21.45
C PRO A 298 3.59 -9.29 -20.81
N LEU A 299 4.48 -10.08 -21.43
CA LEU A 299 5.87 -10.25 -20.97
C LEU A 299 6.69 -8.98 -21.16
N ILE A 300 6.49 -8.27 -22.28
CA ILE A 300 7.15 -6.98 -22.53
C ILE A 300 6.66 -5.94 -21.52
N ALA A 301 5.35 -5.90 -21.27
CA ALA A 301 4.79 -4.98 -20.29
C ALA A 301 5.35 -5.23 -18.88
N LEU A 302 5.37 -6.49 -18.43
CA LEU A 302 5.96 -6.87 -17.14
C LEU A 302 7.46 -6.54 -17.10
N GLY A 303 8.20 -6.85 -18.17
CA GLY A 303 9.63 -6.59 -18.27
C GLY A 303 9.99 -5.11 -18.19
N VAL A 304 9.24 -4.25 -18.89
CA VAL A 304 9.42 -2.79 -18.86
C VAL A 304 9.11 -2.26 -17.46
N THR A 305 7.98 -2.67 -16.86
CA THR A 305 7.62 -2.28 -15.49
C THR A 305 8.71 -2.68 -14.50
N PHE A 306 9.19 -3.92 -14.55
CA PHE A 306 10.27 -4.41 -13.70
C PHE A 306 11.56 -3.61 -13.90
N ALA A 307 11.94 -3.33 -15.15
CA ALA A 307 13.15 -2.57 -15.47
C ALA A 307 13.08 -1.13 -14.96
N LEU A 308 11.92 -0.47 -15.09
CA LEU A 308 11.71 0.90 -14.58
C LEU A 308 11.83 0.93 -13.04
N ILE A 309 11.18 -0.01 -12.35
CA ILE A 309 11.23 -0.11 -10.88
C ILE A 309 12.66 -0.43 -10.41
N ALA A 310 13.26 -1.49 -10.94
CA ALA A 310 14.58 -1.94 -10.55
C ALA A 310 15.64 -0.86 -10.85
N GLY A 311 15.58 -0.24 -12.03
CA GLY A 311 16.43 0.88 -12.41
C GLY A 311 16.26 2.06 -11.45
N GLY A 312 15.01 2.39 -11.09
CA GLY A 312 14.70 3.41 -10.09
C GLY A 312 15.35 3.17 -8.74
N VAL A 313 15.20 1.96 -8.21
CA VAL A 313 15.79 1.56 -6.93
C VAL A 313 17.31 1.64 -7.00
N VAL A 314 17.94 1.10 -8.05
CA VAL A 314 19.40 1.12 -8.22
C VAL A 314 19.93 2.54 -8.33
N VAL A 315 19.31 3.39 -9.16
CA VAL A 315 19.71 4.79 -9.33
C VAL A 315 19.57 5.57 -8.01
N SER A 316 18.48 5.36 -7.28
CA SER A 316 18.25 6.00 -5.99
C SER A 316 19.34 5.62 -5.00
N LEU A 317 19.58 4.31 -4.81
CA LEU A 317 20.62 3.82 -3.89
C LEU A 317 22.03 4.30 -4.29
N TRP A 318 22.35 4.33 -5.58
CA TRP A 318 23.65 4.76 -6.08
C TRP A 318 23.90 6.26 -5.85
N ARG A 319 22.93 7.12 -6.21
CA ARG A 319 23.08 8.57 -6.04
C ARG A 319 23.17 8.97 -4.58
N THR A 320 22.30 8.46 -3.71
CA THR A 320 22.37 8.86 -2.29
C THR A 320 23.60 8.30 -1.59
N SER A 321 24.13 7.16 -2.03
CA SER A 321 25.42 6.65 -1.52
C SER A 321 26.59 7.53 -1.93
N ARG A 322 26.55 8.15 -3.11
CA ARG A 322 27.59 9.12 -3.55
C ARG A 322 27.47 10.44 -2.81
N GLU A 323 26.26 10.96 -2.62
CA GLU A 323 26.01 12.17 -1.83
C GLU A 323 26.50 12.02 -0.39
N ALA A 324 26.20 10.89 0.26
CA ALA A 324 26.67 10.60 1.61
C ALA A 324 28.21 10.49 1.70
N LYS A 325 28.86 9.95 0.66
CA LYS A 325 30.33 9.90 0.58
C LYS A 325 30.96 11.26 0.33
N ALA A 326 30.33 12.12 -0.47
CA ALA A 326 30.81 13.48 -0.72
C ALA A 326 30.70 14.34 0.55
N ALA A 327 29.57 14.28 1.25
CA ALA A 327 29.38 15.00 2.51
C ALA A 327 30.28 14.52 3.67
N ALA A 328 30.80 13.29 3.60
CA ALA A 328 31.77 12.76 4.56
C ALA A 328 33.23 13.08 4.20
N ALA A 329 33.47 13.61 2.99
CA ALA A 329 34.79 14.01 2.51
C ALA A 329 35.04 15.53 2.61
N GLU A 330 33.99 16.31 2.89
CA GLU A 330 34.04 17.71 3.36
C GLU A 330 34.17 17.78 4.89
#